data_AF-A0A9P5JG57-F1
#
_entry.id   AF-A0A9P5JG57-F1
#
_cell.length_a   1.000
_cell.length_b   1.000
_cell.length_c   1.000
_cell.angle_alpha   90.00
_cell.angle_beta   90.00
_cell.angle_gamma   90.00
#
_symmetry.space_group_name_H-M   'P 1'
#
loop_
_entity.id
_entity.type
_entity.pdbx_description
1 polymer ?
#
loop_
_entity_poly.entity_id
_entity_poly.type
_entity_poly.pdbx_seq_one_letter_code
_entity_poly.pdbx_strand_id
1 'polypeptide(L)'
;MRLVADPTQNLAPGAASPRQRIEFLTAHQPNGAKWKYVWRSYIPSYDSIYNSTNLLVSFSHNACPSAGSTSFFHLMQIFSTAIDNPVFVLDIIKDMVYVKDTAAGTYIASATLADFSNRPLLHTMNITYGPSGSIKFAITDSQTGAAVLSFSKSGGIGSDGTYLKFGIYRTTYDGEPAIKAWYGDFVQTQLS
;
A
#
# COMPACT_ATOMS: atom_id res chain seq x y z
N MET A 1 -3.84 -8.72 22.95
CA MET A 1 -4.98 -7.83 22.61
C MET A 1 -6.25 -8.64 22.77
N ARG A 2 -7.20 -8.22 23.61
CA ARG A 2 -8.45 -8.97 23.88
C ARG A 2 -9.58 -8.25 23.17
N LEU A 3 -10.16 -8.88 22.16
CA LEU A 3 -11.35 -8.37 21.49
C LEU A 3 -12.53 -8.42 22.47
N VAL A 4 -13.33 -7.35 22.53
CA VAL A 4 -14.54 -7.30 23.37
C VAL A 4 -15.78 -7.65 22.54
N ALA A 5 -16.85 -8.07 23.23
CA ALA A 5 -18.09 -8.57 22.61
C ALA A 5 -18.83 -7.51 21.78
N ASP A 6 -18.60 -6.23 22.07
CA ASP A 6 -19.08 -5.10 21.27
C ASP A 6 -18.08 -4.80 20.14
N PRO A 7 -18.42 -5.09 18.86
CA PRO A 7 -17.50 -4.88 17.74
C PRO A 7 -17.10 -3.42 17.56
N THR A 8 -17.94 -2.47 17.99
CA THR A 8 -17.69 -1.04 17.84
C THR A 8 -16.55 -0.55 18.74
N GLN A 9 -16.33 -1.23 19.87
CA GLN A 9 -15.23 -0.94 20.80
C GLN A 9 -13.89 -1.54 20.37
N ASN A 10 -13.90 -2.41 19.36
CA ASN A 10 -12.67 -2.89 18.71
C ASN A 10 -12.23 -1.96 17.55
N LEU A 11 -13.03 -0.95 17.23
CA LEU A 11 -12.70 0.09 16.25
C LEU A 11 -11.85 1.18 16.92
N ALA A 12 -10.86 1.71 16.21
CA ALA A 12 -10.03 2.79 16.74
C ALA A 12 -10.87 4.06 16.96
N PRO A 13 -10.95 4.60 18.19
CA PRO A 13 -11.71 5.83 18.45
C PRO A 13 -11.05 7.02 17.73
N GLY A 14 -11.85 7.82 17.01
CA GLY A 14 -11.42 9.10 16.44
C GLY A 14 -11.00 9.10 14.96
N ALA A 15 -11.29 8.06 14.17
CA ALA A 15 -10.99 8.12 12.73
C ALA A 15 -11.93 9.10 12.01
N ALA A 16 -11.36 10.20 11.51
CA ALA A 16 -11.95 10.99 10.42
C ALA A 16 -12.21 10.02 9.25
N SER A 17 -13.51 9.85 8.94
CA SER A 17 -14.14 8.78 8.14
C SER A 17 -13.89 7.35 8.63
N PRO A 18 -14.88 6.44 8.56
CA PRO A 18 -14.64 5.03 8.83
C PRO A 18 -13.67 4.45 7.78
N ARG A 19 -12.86 3.48 8.21
CA ARG A 19 -11.74 2.94 7.41
C ARG A 19 -11.72 1.42 7.50
N GLN A 20 -11.36 0.77 6.41
CA GLN A 20 -11.14 -0.68 6.37
C GLN A 20 -9.65 -0.95 6.26
N ARG A 21 -9.13 -1.81 7.14
CA ARG A 21 -7.69 -2.14 7.21
C ARG A 21 -7.47 -3.64 7.38
N ILE A 22 -6.69 -4.22 6.47
CA ILE A 22 -6.13 -5.57 6.54
C ILE A 22 -4.68 -5.47 6.07
N GLU A 23 -3.75 -5.30 7.02
CA GLU A 23 -2.34 -5.00 6.71
C GLU A 23 -1.38 -5.88 7.52
N PHE A 24 -0.25 -6.22 6.89
CA PHE A 24 0.97 -6.67 7.53
C PHE A 24 1.83 -5.47 7.89
N LEU A 25 2.46 -5.51 9.06
CA LEU A 25 3.35 -4.46 9.55
C LEU A 25 4.68 -5.08 9.95
N THR A 26 5.80 -4.44 9.57
CA THR A 26 7.13 -4.83 10.05
C THR A 26 7.45 -4.14 11.37
N ALA A 27 8.51 -4.60 12.04
CA ALA A 27 9.01 -3.94 13.24
C ALA A 27 9.48 -2.52 12.95
N HIS A 28 9.37 -1.65 13.94
CA HIS A 28 9.89 -0.28 13.90
C HIS A 28 11.41 -0.29 13.76
N GLN A 29 11.92 0.56 12.86
CA GLN A 29 13.34 0.58 12.54
C GLN A 29 14.02 1.84 13.08
N PRO A 30 15.24 1.71 13.62
CA PRO A 30 16.06 2.87 13.94
C PRO A 30 16.68 3.47 12.67
N ASN A 31 17.14 4.71 12.78
CA ASN A 31 17.91 5.40 11.75
C ASN A 31 19.14 4.58 11.34
N GLY A 32 19.43 4.56 10.04
CA GLY A 32 20.54 3.82 9.46
C GLY A 32 20.31 2.31 9.30
N ALA A 33 19.21 1.75 9.85
CA ALA A 33 18.88 0.35 9.63
C ALA A 33 18.65 0.08 8.14
N LYS A 34 19.23 -1.01 7.65
CA LYS A 34 19.11 -1.44 6.26
C LYS A 34 18.40 -2.77 6.16
N TRP A 35 17.43 -2.85 5.27
CA TRP A 35 16.63 -4.06 5.09
C TRP A 35 16.35 -4.32 3.62
N LYS A 36 16.26 -5.60 3.31
CA LYS A 36 15.61 -6.11 2.12
C LYS A 36 14.28 -6.73 2.52
N TYR A 37 13.19 -6.25 1.93
CA TYR A 37 11.87 -6.86 2.03
C TYR A 37 11.47 -7.46 0.70
N VAL A 38 10.86 -8.64 0.75
CA VAL A 38 10.28 -9.32 -0.39
C VAL A 38 8.91 -9.84 0.03
N TRP A 39 7.89 -9.66 -0.81
CA TRP A 39 6.59 -10.29 -0.63
C TRP A 39 5.89 -10.47 -1.98
N ARG A 40 4.89 -11.33 -2.01
CA ARG A 40 4.01 -11.47 -3.17
C ARG A 40 2.63 -10.91 -2.89
N SER A 41 1.99 -10.41 -3.94
CA SER A 41 0.59 -10.05 -3.90
C SER A 41 -0.16 -10.51 -5.15
N TYR A 42 -1.46 -10.74 -5.03
CA TYR A 42 -2.35 -10.91 -6.17
C TYR A 42 -3.62 -10.11 -5.89
N ILE A 43 -3.98 -9.22 -6.82
CA ILE A 43 -5.25 -8.50 -6.79
C ILE A 43 -6.00 -8.84 -8.09
N PRO A 44 -7.14 -9.53 -8.01
CA PRO A 44 -7.97 -9.83 -9.17
C PRO A 44 -8.55 -8.51 -9.72
N SER A 45 -8.73 -8.41 -11.03
CA SER A 45 -9.59 -7.38 -11.58
C SER A 45 -11.02 -7.65 -11.15
N TYR A 46 -11.78 -6.58 -10.96
CA TYR A 46 -13.16 -6.65 -10.51
C TYR A 46 -14.05 -7.51 -11.43
N ASP A 47 -13.77 -7.50 -12.75
CA ASP A 47 -14.46 -8.33 -13.75
C ASP A 47 -14.40 -9.84 -13.46
N SER A 48 -13.36 -10.33 -12.78
CA SER A 48 -13.21 -11.76 -12.49
C SER A 48 -14.03 -12.23 -11.28
N ILE A 49 -14.66 -11.33 -10.53
CA ILE A 49 -15.37 -11.65 -9.27
C ILE A 49 -16.90 -11.65 -9.44
N TYR A 50 -17.47 -10.93 -10.40
CA TYR A 50 -18.92 -10.77 -10.56
C TYR A 50 -19.42 -11.06 -11.98
N ASN A 51 -19.35 -12.33 -12.39
CA ASN A 51 -20.10 -12.80 -13.55
C ASN A 51 -21.49 -13.34 -13.11
N SER A 52 -22.39 -12.42 -12.73
CA SER A 52 -23.84 -12.59 -12.87
C SER A 52 -24.53 -11.25 -12.64
N THR A 53 -25.03 -10.67 -13.73
CA THR A 53 -26.05 -9.61 -13.81
C THR A 53 -25.72 -8.24 -13.18
N ASN A 54 -25.36 -7.28 -14.05
CA ASN A 54 -25.56 -5.84 -13.87
C ASN A 54 -24.90 -5.14 -12.66
N LEU A 55 -23.57 -4.97 -12.71
CA LEU A 55 -22.95 -3.74 -12.20
C LEU A 55 -21.53 -3.58 -12.78
N LEU A 56 -21.41 -2.78 -13.85
CA LEU A 56 -20.13 -2.22 -14.28
C LEU A 56 -19.62 -1.28 -13.18
N VAL A 57 -18.92 -1.84 -12.20
CA VAL A 57 -18.07 -1.05 -11.33
C VAL A 57 -16.68 -1.20 -11.90
N SER A 58 -16.37 -0.39 -12.91
CA SER A 58 -15.02 0.12 -13.06
C SER A 58 -14.56 0.63 -11.69
N PHE A 59 -13.28 0.89 -11.46
CA PHE A 59 -12.89 1.83 -10.39
C PHE A 59 -13.40 3.24 -10.79
N SER A 60 -14.73 3.36 -10.85
CA SER A 60 -15.55 4.39 -11.43
C SER A 60 -15.56 5.51 -10.41
N HIS A 61 -14.67 6.46 -10.65
CA HIS A 61 -14.71 7.88 -10.27
C HIS A 61 -14.83 8.28 -8.78
N ASN A 62 -15.36 7.45 -7.88
CA ASN A 62 -15.74 7.85 -6.52
C ASN A 62 -14.91 7.16 -5.42
N ALA A 63 -14.27 6.02 -5.70
CA ALA A 63 -13.38 5.35 -4.73
C ALA A 63 -11.95 5.92 -4.72
N CYS A 64 -11.66 6.85 -5.63
CA CYS A 64 -10.34 7.42 -5.83
C CYS A 64 -10.40 8.94 -5.66
N PRO A 65 -9.55 9.55 -4.81
CA PRO A 65 -9.57 10.98 -4.60
C PRO A 65 -9.20 11.75 -5.88
N SER A 66 -10.08 12.65 -6.30
CA SER A 66 -9.64 13.88 -6.97
C SER A 66 -8.85 14.75 -5.97
N ALA A 67 -8.01 15.66 -6.47
CA ALA A 67 -7.34 16.64 -5.61
C ALA A 67 -8.35 17.31 -4.66
N GLY A 68 -8.15 17.19 -3.34
CA GLY A 68 -9.05 17.69 -2.30
C GLY A 68 -9.98 16.66 -1.64
N SER A 69 -10.02 15.41 -2.12
CA SER A 69 -10.79 14.34 -1.46
C SER A 69 -10.02 13.70 -0.31
N THR A 70 -10.74 13.34 0.76
CA THR A 70 -10.22 12.59 1.92
C THR A 70 -10.25 11.08 1.71
N SER A 71 -10.74 10.61 0.55
CA SER A 71 -10.78 9.18 0.20
C SER A 71 -9.40 8.68 -0.20
N PHE A 72 -9.07 7.43 0.12
CA PHE A 72 -7.78 6.83 -0.25
C PHE A 72 -7.89 5.32 -0.39
N PHE A 73 -6.92 4.73 -1.07
CA PHE A 73 -6.75 3.29 -1.18
C PHE A 73 -5.25 2.96 -1.24
N HIS A 74 -4.69 2.64 -0.08
CA HIS A 74 -3.29 2.27 0.10
C HIS A 74 -3.11 0.75 -0.04
N LEU A 75 -2.08 0.36 -0.79
CA LEU A 75 -1.57 -1.01 -0.94
C LEU A 75 -0.28 -1.25 -0.14
N MET A 76 0.51 -0.20 0.05
CA MET A 76 1.77 -0.22 0.81
C MET A 76 2.04 1.18 1.36
N GLN A 77 2.66 1.24 2.54
CA GLN A 77 3.14 2.47 3.15
C GLN A 77 4.53 2.25 3.75
N ILE A 78 5.41 3.23 3.59
CA ILE A 78 6.52 3.43 4.53
C ILE A 78 6.04 4.45 5.54
N PHE A 79 5.72 4.03 6.76
CA PHE A 79 5.12 4.89 7.77
C PHE A 79 6.15 5.35 8.79
N SER A 80 6.18 6.64 9.10
CA SER A 80 7.03 7.20 10.16
C SER A 80 6.17 7.67 11.32
N THR A 81 6.46 7.15 12.52
CA THR A 81 5.77 7.55 13.75
C THR A 81 6.12 8.97 14.19
N ALA A 82 7.27 9.52 13.78
CA ALA A 82 7.68 10.85 14.22
C ALA A 82 6.90 11.98 13.53
N ILE A 83 6.47 11.75 12.29
CA ILE A 83 5.62 12.69 11.54
C ILE A 83 4.15 12.24 11.51
N ASP A 84 3.83 11.12 12.16
CA ASP A 84 2.52 10.46 12.15
C ASP A 84 1.89 10.37 10.75
N ASN A 85 2.72 10.06 9.75
CA ASN A 85 2.33 10.08 8.35
C ASN A 85 3.21 9.11 7.55
N PRO A 86 2.71 8.55 6.43
CA PRO A 86 3.57 7.86 5.49
C PRO A 86 4.62 8.81 4.92
N VAL A 87 5.79 8.27 4.62
CA VAL A 87 6.85 8.86 3.79
C VAL A 87 6.60 8.54 2.32
N PHE A 88 6.20 7.29 2.06
CA PHE A 88 5.74 6.84 0.75
C PHE A 88 4.45 6.05 0.90
N VAL A 89 3.59 6.15 -0.11
CA VAL A 89 2.43 5.27 -0.27
C VAL A 89 2.40 4.68 -1.68
N LEU A 90 1.91 3.46 -1.80
CA LEU A 90 1.50 2.85 -3.07
C LEU A 90 -0.03 2.84 -3.12
N ASP A 91 -0.62 3.63 -4.01
CA ASP A 91 -2.06 3.88 -4.03
C ASP A 91 -2.70 3.43 -5.32
N ILE A 92 -3.94 2.94 -5.24
CA ILE A 92 -4.82 2.82 -6.41
C ILE A 92 -5.57 4.14 -6.57
N ILE A 93 -5.38 4.78 -7.72
CA ILE A 93 -6.03 6.04 -8.06
C ILE A 93 -6.60 5.89 -9.48
N LYS A 94 -7.93 5.74 -9.57
CA LYS A 94 -8.66 5.40 -10.81
C LYS A 94 -8.08 4.12 -11.43
N ASP A 95 -7.70 4.17 -12.70
CA ASP A 95 -7.17 3.03 -13.45
C ASP A 95 -5.64 2.91 -13.36
N MET A 96 -5.05 3.49 -12.31
CA MET A 96 -3.61 3.57 -12.13
C MET A 96 -3.20 3.18 -10.71
N VAL A 97 -1.98 2.67 -10.59
CA VAL A 97 -1.29 2.47 -9.33
C VAL A 97 -0.13 3.46 -9.26
N TYR A 98 -0.05 4.26 -8.20
CA TYR A 98 0.99 5.28 -8.04
C TYR A 98 1.82 5.04 -6.80
N VAL A 99 3.11 5.37 -6.89
CA VAL A 99 3.91 5.68 -5.71
C VAL A 99 3.88 7.18 -5.50
N LYS A 100 3.44 7.63 -4.33
CA LYS A 100 3.50 9.03 -3.91
C LYS A 100 4.57 9.22 -2.86
N ASP A 101 5.41 10.23 -3.09
CA ASP A 101 6.25 10.83 -2.07
C ASP A 101 5.40 11.86 -1.31
N THR A 102 5.10 11.59 -0.06
CA THR A 102 4.18 12.43 0.72
C THR A 102 4.82 13.76 1.12
N ALA A 103 6.12 13.77 1.38
CA ALA A 103 6.86 14.97 1.78
C ALA A 103 7.00 15.94 0.61
N ALA A 104 7.26 15.42 -0.60
CA ALA A 104 7.29 16.23 -1.81
C ALA A 104 5.89 16.53 -2.37
N GLY A 105 4.87 15.75 -1.97
CA GLY A 105 3.52 15.85 -2.52
C GLY A 105 3.40 15.38 -3.97
N THR A 106 4.37 14.62 -4.49
CA THR A 106 4.46 14.25 -5.90
C THR A 106 4.32 12.74 -6.12
N TYR A 107 3.76 12.36 -7.26
CA TYR A 107 3.77 10.98 -7.74
C TYR A 107 5.08 10.72 -8.46
N ILE A 108 5.83 9.72 -8.02
CA ILE A 108 7.22 9.47 -8.45
C ILE A 108 7.37 8.18 -9.26
N ALA A 109 6.35 7.32 -9.28
CA ALA A 109 6.23 6.20 -10.19
C ALA A 109 4.77 5.81 -10.37
N SER A 110 4.46 5.15 -11.48
CA SER A 110 3.10 4.70 -11.76
C SER A 110 3.09 3.46 -12.66
N ALA A 111 2.00 2.71 -12.59
CA ALA A 111 1.65 1.63 -13.51
C ALA A 111 0.14 1.68 -13.79
N THR A 112 -0.31 1.04 -14.87
CA THR A 112 -1.76 0.88 -15.06
C THR A 112 -2.29 -0.17 -14.08
N LEU A 113 -3.56 -0.03 -13.68
CA LEU A 113 -4.22 -1.05 -12.87
C LEU A 113 -4.35 -2.38 -13.62
N ALA A 114 -4.43 -2.34 -14.95
CA ALA A 114 -4.43 -3.54 -15.79
C ALA A 114 -3.10 -4.31 -15.69
N ASP A 115 -1.96 -3.61 -15.62
CA ASP A 115 -0.64 -4.22 -15.42
C ASP A 115 -0.45 -4.74 -14.00
N PHE A 116 -1.16 -4.17 -13.03
CA PHE A 116 -1.07 -4.56 -11.62
C PHE A 116 -2.02 -5.71 -11.23
N SER A 117 -3.15 -5.85 -11.93
CA SER A 117 -4.21 -6.81 -11.57
C SER A 117 -4.14 -8.11 -12.36
N ASN A 118 -4.86 -9.12 -11.87
CA ASN A 118 -5.00 -10.47 -12.44
C ASN A 118 -3.69 -11.24 -12.64
N ARG A 119 -2.63 -10.87 -11.91
CA ARG A 119 -1.34 -11.55 -11.99
C ARG A 119 -0.64 -11.57 -10.65
N PRO A 120 0.19 -12.58 -10.37
CA PRO A 120 0.95 -12.64 -9.14
C PRO A 120 2.15 -11.70 -9.25
N LEU A 121 2.19 -10.70 -8.38
CA LEU A 121 3.25 -9.70 -8.33
C LEU A 121 4.29 -10.07 -7.27
N LEU A 122 5.56 -9.86 -7.58
CA LEU A 122 6.68 -9.89 -6.65
C LEU A 122 7.10 -8.46 -6.33
N HIS A 123 7.03 -8.11 -5.06
CA HIS A 123 7.53 -6.85 -4.54
C HIS A 123 8.92 -7.06 -3.95
N THR A 124 9.87 -6.20 -4.32
CA THR A 124 11.21 -6.19 -3.74
C THR A 124 11.58 -4.78 -3.33
N MET A 125 12.01 -4.63 -2.09
CA MET A 125 12.43 -3.35 -1.52
C MET A 125 13.79 -3.50 -0.85
N ASN A 126 14.75 -2.66 -1.23
CA ASN A 126 15.93 -2.40 -0.41
C ASN A 126 15.79 -0.99 0.16
N ILE A 127 15.92 -0.86 1.47
CA ILE A 127 15.68 0.40 2.17
C ILE A 127 16.73 0.63 3.24
N THR A 128 17.20 1.87 3.36
CA THR A 128 17.96 2.42 4.48
C THR A 128 17.08 3.47 5.14
N TYR A 129 16.76 3.29 6.41
CA TYR A 129 15.88 4.20 7.15
C TYR A 129 16.62 5.44 7.65
N GLY A 130 15.86 6.52 7.88
CA GLY A 130 16.32 7.72 8.56
C GLY A 130 16.69 8.90 7.64
N PRO A 131 17.24 9.99 8.22
CA PRO A 131 17.45 11.27 7.50
C PRO A 131 18.40 11.20 6.30
N SER A 132 19.35 10.26 6.31
CA SER A 132 20.28 9.99 5.20
C SER A 132 19.99 8.62 4.56
N GLY A 133 18.72 8.29 4.47
CA GLY A 133 18.24 7.02 3.97
C GLY A 133 18.30 6.87 2.45
N SER A 134 17.80 5.73 2.00
CA SER A 134 17.58 5.43 0.59
C SER A 134 16.52 4.35 0.45
N ILE A 135 15.87 4.30 -0.70
CA ILE A 135 14.91 3.25 -1.05
C ILE A 135 15.07 2.90 -2.52
N LYS A 136 15.06 1.60 -2.81
CA LYS A 136 14.89 1.05 -4.15
C LYS A 136 13.77 0.03 -4.08
N PHE A 137 12.68 0.31 -4.76
CA PHE A 137 11.48 -0.51 -4.76
C PHE A 137 11.12 -0.91 -6.19
N ALA A 138 10.76 -2.18 -6.37
CA ALA A 138 10.33 -2.72 -7.64
C ALA A 138 9.20 -3.71 -7.45
N ILE A 139 8.32 -3.74 -8.44
CA ILE A 139 7.23 -4.69 -8.60
C ILE A 139 7.40 -5.32 -9.97
N THR A 140 7.46 -6.65 -9.99
CA THR A 140 7.51 -7.44 -11.23
C THR A 140 6.39 -8.45 -11.24
N ASP A 141 5.92 -8.82 -12.43
CA ASP A 141 5.14 -10.05 -12.59
C ASP A 141 6.03 -11.24 -12.21
N SER A 142 5.59 -12.02 -11.22
CA SER A 142 6.37 -13.15 -10.68
C SER A 142 6.36 -14.40 -11.56
N GLN A 143 5.48 -14.46 -12.57
CA GLN A 143 5.45 -15.52 -13.56
C GLN A 143 6.36 -15.20 -14.75
N THR A 144 6.34 -13.96 -15.22
CA THR A 144 7.05 -13.57 -16.47
C THR A 144 8.36 -12.81 -16.21
N GLY A 145 8.54 -12.26 -15.01
CA GLY A 145 9.65 -11.36 -14.70
C GLY A 145 9.49 -9.95 -15.28
N ALA A 146 8.38 -9.66 -15.97
CA ALA A 146 8.13 -8.35 -16.56
C ALA A 146 8.06 -7.26 -15.47
N ALA A 147 8.70 -6.12 -15.71
CA ALA A 147 8.62 -4.98 -14.81
C ALA A 147 7.21 -4.36 -14.86
N VAL A 148 6.64 -4.08 -13.69
CA VAL A 148 5.33 -3.43 -13.54
C VAL A 148 5.51 -2.00 -13.05
N LEU A 149 6.27 -1.81 -11.97
CA LEU A 149 6.53 -0.50 -11.38
C LEU A 149 7.90 -0.53 -10.71
N SER A 150 8.68 0.54 -10.81
CA SER A 150 9.87 0.69 -9.98
C SER A 150 10.18 2.14 -9.69
N PHE A 151 10.83 2.40 -8.57
CA PHE A 151 11.42 3.71 -8.27
C PHE A 151 12.63 3.55 -7.35
N SER A 152 13.47 4.59 -7.33
CA SER A 152 14.54 4.72 -6.35
C SER A 152 14.66 6.16 -5.90
N LYS A 153 14.95 6.36 -4.62
CA LYS A 153 15.19 7.69 -4.03
C LYS A 153 16.25 7.61 -2.94
N SER A 154 17.05 8.66 -2.83
CA SER A 154 17.97 8.90 -1.71
C SER A 154 17.53 10.15 -0.94
N GLY A 155 17.96 10.24 0.31
CA GLY A 155 17.57 11.32 1.24
C GLY A 155 16.71 10.81 2.38
N GLY A 156 15.98 11.70 3.05
CA GLY A 156 15.20 11.33 4.23
C GLY A 156 14.16 10.24 3.94
N ILE A 157 14.33 9.07 4.57
CA ILE A 157 13.35 7.98 4.59
C ILE A 157 12.82 7.84 6.02
N GLY A 158 12.01 8.82 6.41
CA GLY A 158 11.48 8.93 7.76
C GLY A 158 12.58 9.19 8.81
N SER A 159 12.34 8.68 10.01
CA SER A 159 13.21 8.83 11.19
C SER A 159 13.13 7.55 12.06
N ASP A 160 13.64 7.60 13.29
CA ASP A 160 13.45 6.52 14.26
C ASP A 160 11.96 6.18 14.40
N GLY A 161 11.66 4.88 14.37
CA GLY A 161 10.29 4.39 14.42
C GLY A 161 9.63 4.22 13.05
N THR A 162 10.37 4.37 11.94
CA THR A 162 9.81 4.13 10.59
C THR A 162 9.70 2.64 10.29
N TYR A 163 8.64 2.22 9.60
CA TYR A 163 8.39 0.80 9.28
C TYR A 163 7.64 0.62 7.96
N LEU A 164 7.66 -0.60 7.44
CA LEU A 164 6.90 -1.00 6.25
C LEU A 164 5.52 -1.52 6.68
N LYS A 165 4.51 -1.13 5.91
CA LYS A 165 3.16 -1.70 5.95
C LYS A 165 2.74 -2.10 4.54
N PHE A 166 2.04 -3.21 4.39
CA PHE A 166 1.41 -3.58 3.12
C PHE A 166 0.15 -4.39 3.34
N GLY A 167 -0.79 -4.29 2.41
CA GLY A 167 -2.13 -4.85 2.55
C GLY A 167 -3.17 -3.91 1.97
N ILE A 168 -4.44 -4.09 2.34
CA ILE A 168 -5.51 -3.19 1.93
C ILE A 168 -5.80 -2.21 3.07
N TYR A 169 -5.68 -0.92 2.79
CA TYR A 169 -6.11 0.14 3.69
C TYR A 169 -6.84 1.22 2.90
N ARG A 170 -8.16 1.34 3.09
CA ARG A 170 -9.02 2.27 2.34
C ARG A 170 -10.03 2.99 3.22
N THR A 171 -10.47 4.15 2.77
CA THR A 171 -11.68 4.80 3.31
C THR A 171 -12.91 4.00 2.93
N THR A 172 -13.86 3.83 3.86
CA THR A 172 -15.13 3.16 3.57
C THR A 172 -16.19 4.15 3.13
N TYR A 173 -17.13 3.70 2.29
CA TYR A 173 -18.32 4.45 1.90
C TYR A 173 -19.52 3.50 1.73
N ASP A 174 -20.73 4.05 1.77
CA ASP A 174 -21.95 3.25 1.61
C ASP A 174 -22.02 2.64 0.19
N GLY A 175 -22.33 1.35 0.12
CA GLY A 175 -22.35 0.60 -1.14
C GLY A 175 -20.97 0.19 -1.66
N GLU A 176 -19.92 0.32 -0.84
CA GLU A 176 -18.57 -0.10 -1.22
C GLU A 176 -18.51 -1.60 -1.56
N PRO A 177 -17.93 -1.97 -2.72
CA PRO A 177 -17.80 -3.38 -3.08
C PRO A 177 -16.78 -4.10 -2.20
N ALA A 178 -17.01 -5.40 -2.02
CA ALA A 178 -16.04 -6.29 -1.41
C ALA A 178 -14.75 -6.32 -2.23
N ILE A 179 -13.63 -6.34 -1.53
CA ILE A 179 -12.31 -6.49 -2.13
C ILE A 179 -11.72 -7.86 -1.77
N LYS A 180 -11.09 -8.49 -2.78
CA LYS A 180 -10.27 -9.67 -2.59
C LYS A 180 -8.84 -9.31 -2.93
N ALA A 181 -7.91 -9.68 -2.06
CA ALA A 181 -6.48 -9.56 -2.30
C ALA A 181 -5.77 -10.67 -1.52
N TRP A 182 -4.68 -11.17 -2.10
CA TRP A 182 -3.82 -12.16 -1.46
C TRP A 182 -2.45 -11.54 -1.27
N TYR A 183 -1.87 -11.77 -0.10
CA TYR A 183 -0.52 -11.35 0.25
C TYR A 183 0.18 -12.53 0.92
N GLY A 184 1.45 -12.73 0.60
CA GLY A 184 2.20 -13.89 1.11
C GLY A 184 3.67 -13.85 0.75
N ASP A 185 4.35 -14.98 0.99
CA ASP A 185 5.78 -15.18 0.71
C ASP A 185 6.67 -14.04 1.25
N PHE A 186 6.30 -13.52 2.41
CA PHE A 186 7.02 -12.40 3.02
C PHE A 186 8.36 -12.86 3.59
N VAL A 187 9.42 -12.15 3.21
CA VAL A 187 10.77 -12.32 3.73
C VAL A 187 11.33 -10.93 4.05
N GLN A 188 11.91 -10.80 5.24
CA GLN A 188 12.74 -9.65 5.61
C GLN A 188 14.17 -10.11 5.91
N THR A 189 15.15 -9.38 5.40
CA THR A 189 16.57 -9.66 5.60
C THR A 189 17.28 -8.38 5.98
N GLN A 190 17.94 -8.38 7.14
CA GLN A 190 18.77 -7.25 7.54
C GLN A 190 20.00 -7.20 6.64
N LEU A 191 20.34 -6.01 6.17
CA LEU A 191 21.52 -5.76 5.34
C LEU A 191 22.61 -5.08 6.18
N SER A 192 23.86 -5.31 5.81
CA SER A 192 25.04 -4.64 6.38
C SER A 192 25.17 -3.19 5.90
#